data_AF-A0A3B5REX8-F1
#
_entry.id   AF-A0A3B5REX8-F1
#
_cell.length_a   1.000
_cell.length_b   1.000
_cell.length_c   1.000
_cell.angle_alpha   90.00
_cell.angle_beta   90.00
_cell.angle_gamma   90.00
#
_symmetry.space_group_name_H-M   'P 1'
#
loop_
_entity.id
_entity.type
_entity.pdbx_description
1 polymer ?
#
loop_
_entity_poly.entity_id
_entity_poly.type
_entity_poly.pdbx_seq_one_letter_code
_entity_poly.pdbx_strand_id
1 'polypeptide(L)'
;LVMIMSGLSETERVGFKKILSSMTDVDLRSLSDTVTNKMIVVENVTEAMETILSFSKSAEELLRRRKVHRDLIFKYLVKEGLTMPPTSEKHQLVKRTLELWSSVTVGPNLDPHGLRAVASPHGLVLVGVAGTIHRDQSCLGIFEQIFGLIRSPLDENSWKIKFVNLKIRGQDAIGGTEVAAPALNYNSSELQLLCS
;
A
#
# COMPACT_ATOMS: atom_id res chain seq x y z
N LEU A 1 17.55 -19.29 -17.24
CA LEU A 1 16.25 -19.37 -16.53
C LEU A 1 16.15 -18.16 -15.62
N VAL A 2 15.12 -17.34 -15.82
CA VAL A 2 14.83 -16.16 -15.00
C VAL A 2 14.47 -16.66 -13.59
N MET A 3 15.27 -16.32 -12.58
CA MET A 3 14.94 -16.62 -11.18
C MET A 3 13.70 -15.79 -10.79
N ILE A 4 12.64 -16.48 -10.42
CA ILE A 4 11.43 -15.89 -9.84
C ILE A 4 11.84 -15.10 -8.60
N MET A 5 11.38 -13.85 -8.52
CA MET A 5 11.53 -12.93 -7.38
C MET A 5 10.74 -13.42 -6.15
N SER A 6 10.93 -14.66 -5.71
CA SER A 6 10.24 -15.22 -4.55
C SER A 6 11.05 -14.92 -3.29
N GLY A 7 10.84 -13.74 -2.71
CA GLY A 7 11.44 -13.33 -1.46
C GLY A 7 10.78 -12.05 -0.94
N LEU A 8 11.20 -11.62 0.24
CA LEU A 8 10.70 -10.39 0.86
C LEU A 8 11.11 -9.15 0.05
N SER A 9 10.18 -8.21 -0.14
CA SER A 9 10.46 -6.89 -0.71
C SER A 9 11.36 -6.05 0.21
N GLU A 10 11.90 -4.95 -0.29
CA GLU A 10 12.76 -4.07 0.54
C GLU A 10 12.00 -3.48 1.73
N THR A 11 10.75 -3.04 1.52
CA THR A 11 9.90 -2.51 2.60
C THR A 11 9.59 -3.58 3.65
N GLU A 12 9.31 -4.81 3.21
CA GLU A 12 9.09 -5.95 4.09
C GLU A 12 10.35 -6.30 4.88
N ARG A 13 11.53 -6.31 4.24
CA ARG A 13 12.81 -6.57 4.91
C ARG A 13 13.10 -5.57 6.00
N VAL A 14 12.94 -4.27 5.71
CA VAL A 14 13.11 -3.20 6.70
C VAL A 14 12.12 -3.37 7.86
N GLY A 15 10.86 -3.65 7.55
CA GLY A 15 9.82 -3.92 8.55
C GLY A 15 10.15 -5.11 9.45
N PHE A 16 10.58 -6.23 8.86
CA PHE A 16 10.98 -7.40 9.64
C PHE A 16 12.21 -7.14 10.49
N LYS A 17 13.22 -6.40 10.03
CA LYS A 17 14.37 -6.03 10.88
C LYS A 17 13.91 -5.31 12.17
N LYS A 18 12.90 -4.44 12.08
CA LYS A 18 12.29 -3.77 13.24
C LYS A 18 11.48 -4.72 14.14
N ILE A 19 10.75 -5.69 13.55
CA ILE A 19 10.00 -6.70 14.32
C ILE A 19 10.95 -7.67 15.04
N LEU A 20 11.91 -8.23 14.30
CA LEU A 20 12.85 -9.24 14.76
C LEU A 20 13.80 -8.70 15.84
N SER A 21 14.20 -7.43 15.76
CA SER A 21 14.99 -6.77 16.82
C SER A 21 14.27 -6.64 18.17
N SER A 22 12.94 -6.81 18.21
CA SER A 22 12.15 -6.84 19.45
C SER A 22 11.92 -8.27 19.98
N MET A 23 12.52 -9.29 19.36
CA MET A 23 12.46 -10.69 19.80
C MET A 23 13.66 -11.07 20.69
N THR A 24 13.50 -12.13 21.47
CA THR A 24 14.62 -12.71 22.25
C THR A 24 15.56 -13.53 21.35
N ASP A 25 16.82 -13.68 21.75
CA ASP A 25 17.80 -14.51 20.99
C ASP A 25 17.30 -15.96 20.81
N VAL A 26 16.71 -16.54 21.87
CA VAL A 26 16.14 -17.89 21.82
C VAL A 26 15.01 -18.01 20.79
N ASP A 27 14.10 -17.02 20.76
CA ASP A 27 13.00 -17.04 19.80
C ASP A 27 13.46 -16.78 18.37
N LEU A 28 14.48 -15.94 18.17
CA LEU A 28 15.09 -15.71 16.85
C LEU A 28 15.74 -16.97 16.31
N ARG A 29 16.54 -17.66 17.12
CA ARG A 29 17.16 -18.94 16.73
C ARG A 29 16.09 -19.99 16.40
N SER A 30 15.07 -20.11 17.24
CA SER A 30 13.97 -21.04 16.98
C SER A 30 13.18 -20.70 15.71
N LEU A 31 13.00 -19.41 15.40
CA LEU A 31 12.37 -18.98 14.16
C LEU A 31 13.27 -19.29 12.94
N SER A 32 14.58 -19.05 13.05
CA SER A 32 15.57 -19.39 12.02
C SER A 32 15.52 -20.88 11.67
N ASP A 33 15.59 -21.76 12.69
CA ASP A 33 15.45 -23.22 12.52
C ASP A 33 14.17 -23.61 11.75
N THR A 34 13.07 -22.91 12.02
CA THR A 34 11.78 -23.21 11.39
C THR A 34 11.73 -22.71 9.95
N VAL A 35 12.46 -21.64 9.61
CA VAL A 35 12.49 -21.10 8.23
C VAL A 35 13.46 -21.91 7.37
N THR A 36 14.53 -22.44 7.95
CA THR A 36 15.56 -23.24 7.24
C THR A 36 15.31 -24.74 7.29
N ASN A 37 14.26 -25.20 7.97
CA ASN A 37 14.05 -26.61 8.30
C ASN A 37 15.26 -27.24 9.00
N LYS A 38 15.93 -26.47 9.88
CA LYS A 38 17.13 -26.85 10.65
C LYS A 38 18.35 -27.22 9.79
N MET A 39 18.36 -26.83 8.52
CA MET A 39 19.49 -27.08 7.62
C MET A 39 20.68 -26.15 7.88
N ILE A 40 20.45 -25.03 8.58
CA ILE A 40 21.45 -24.00 8.84
C ILE A 40 21.53 -23.79 10.34
N VAL A 41 22.73 -23.98 10.89
CA VAL A 41 23.04 -23.65 12.27
C VAL A 41 23.51 -22.20 12.29
N VAL A 42 22.89 -21.39 13.13
CA VAL A 42 23.24 -19.97 13.30
C VAL A 42 23.98 -19.76 14.61
N GLU A 43 25.10 -19.06 14.59
CA GLU A 43 25.98 -18.85 15.74
C GLU A 43 25.57 -17.60 16.53
N ASN A 44 25.10 -16.55 15.85
CA ASN A 44 24.78 -15.26 16.46
C ASN A 44 23.44 -14.69 15.97
N VAL A 45 22.97 -13.64 16.68
CA VAL A 45 21.68 -12.97 16.42
C VAL A 45 21.61 -12.38 15.01
N THR A 46 22.69 -11.77 14.53
CA THR A 46 22.75 -11.14 13.21
C THR A 46 22.59 -12.17 12.10
N GLU A 47 23.30 -13.28 12.22
CA GLU A 47 23.20 -14.41 11.29
C GLU A 47 21.79 -15.04 11.30
N ALA A 48 21.20 -15.20 12.49
CA ALA A 48 19.82 -15.66 12.63
C ALA A 48 18.84 -14.72 11.91
N MET A 49 19.00 -13.41 12.06
CA MET A 49 18.14 -12.42 11.41
C MET A 49 18.28 -12.45 9.89
N GLU A 50 19.51 -12.44 9.36
CA GLU A 50 19.75 -12.48 7.92
C GLU A 50 19.31 -13.82 7.29
N THR A 51 19.45 -14.92 8.01
CA THR A 51 18.94 -16.24 7.59
C THR A 51 17.42 -16.26 7.52
N ILE A 52 16.72 -15.72 8.52
CA ILE A 52 15.25 -15.60 8.49
C ILE A 52 14.82 -14.78 7.26
N LEU A 53 15.45 -13.63 7.01
CA LEU A 53 15.10 -12.76 5.89
C LEU A 53 15.41 -13.38 4.52
N SER A 54 16.46 -14.18 4.42
CA SER A 54 16.91 -14.78 3.17
C SER A 54 16.12 -16.03 2.79
N PHE A 55 15.69 -16.83 3.77
CA PHE A 55 15.01 -18.10 3.54
C PHE A 55 13.48 -18.01 3.63
N SER A 56 12.93 -16.84 3.98
CA SER A 56 11.48 -16.62 4.01
C SER A 56 10.89 -16.40 2.63
N LYS A 57 9.85 -17.17 2.29
CA LYS A 57 9.18 -17.14 0.97
C LYS A 57 8.21 -15.97 0.80
N SER A 58 7.53 -15.57 1.87
CA SER A 58 6.64 -14.41 1.88
C SER A 58 6.51 -13.81 3.28
N ALA A 59 6.18 -12.52 3.33
CA ALA A 59 5.94 -11.82 4.58
C ALA A 59 4.74 -12.41 5.35
N GLU A 60 3.69 -12.80 4.64
CA GLU A 60 2.48 -13.37 5.24
C GLU A 60 2.77 -14.68 5.99
N GLU A 61 3.56 -15.58 5.38
CA GLU A 61 3.95 -16.84 6.00
C GLU A 61 4.76 -16.58 7.28
N LEU A 62 5.77 -15.69 7.19
CA LEU A 62 6.65 -15.38 8.31
C LEU A 62 5.88 -14.74 9.48
N LEU A 63 5.01 -13.77 9.21
CA LEU A 63 4.16 -13.14 10.24
C LEU A 63 3.20 -14.16 10.91
N ARG A 64 2.77 -15.20 10.19
CA ARG A 64 1.91 -16.25 10.75
C ARG A 64 2.66 -17.25 11.63
N ARG A 65 3.99 -17.37 11.53
CA ARG A 65 4.79 -18.30 12.35
C ARG A 65 4.54 -18.11 13.84
N ARG A 66 4.59 -19.20 14.60
CA ARG A 66 4.21 -19.25 16.03
C ARG A 66 5.05 -18.29 16.89
N LYS A 67 6.33 -18.11 16.56
CA LYS A 67 7.26 -17.23 17.26
C LYS A 67 7.04 -15.73 17.00
N VAL A 68 6.34 -15.39 15.91
CA VAL A 68 5.91 -14.02 15.68
C VAL A 68 4.58 -13.82 16.40
N HIS A 69 4.65 -13.42 17.66
CA HIS A 69 3.47 -13.28 18.51
C HIS A 69 2.62 -12.08 18.11
N ARG A 70 1.32 -12.17 18.39
CA ARG A 70 0.34 -11.08 18.17
C ARG A 70 0.84 -9.75 18.74
N ASP A 71 1.31 -9.75 19.98
CA ASP A 71 1.72 -8.53 20.69
C ASP A 71 2.98 -7.89 20.07
N LEU A 72 3.85 -8.70 19.45
CA LEU A 72 5.01 -8.20 18.72
C LEU A 72 4.57 -7.39 17.49
N ILE A 73 3.63 -7.95 16.71
CA ILE A 73 3.06 -7.28 15.54
C ILE A 73 2.28 -6.02 15.97
N PHE A 74 1.49 -6.12 17.03
CA PHE A 74 0.74 -4.98 17.57
C PHE A 74 1.69 -3.84 17.98
N LYS A 75 2.73 -4.14 18.77
CA LYS A 75 3.73 -3.15 19.19
C LYS A 75 4.43 -2.51 17.99
N TYR A 76 4.75 -3.30 16.98
CA TYR A 76 5.35 -2.79 15.74
C TYR A 76 4.41 -1.80 15.03
N LEU A 77 3.14 -2.17 14.79
CA LEU A 77 2.17 -1.28 14.12
C LEU A 77 1.97 0.03 14.87
N VAL A 78 1.89 -0.02 16.20
CA VAL A 78 1.79 1.18 17.05
C VAL A 78 3.04 2.06 16.92
N LYS A 79 4.24 1.47 16.89
CA LYS A 79 5.50 2.22 16.68
C LYS A 79 5.57 2.89 15.31
N GLU A 80 4.97 2.29 14.28
CA GLU A 80 4.86 2.88 12.94
C GLU A 80 3.71 3.91 12.82
N GLY A 81 3.04 4.25 13.93
CA GLY A 81 2.00 5.29 13.98
C GLY A 81 0.59 4.80 13.61
N LEU A 82 0.37 3.49 13.48
CA LEU A 82 -0.95 2.93 13.19
C LEU A 82 -1.75 2.73 14.48
N THR A 83 -3.00 3.19 14.47
CA THR A 83 -3.97 2.91 15.54
C THR A 83 -4.64 1.56 15.28
N MET A 84 -4.48 0.61 16.20
CA MET A 84 -5.16 -0.69 16.15
C MET A 84 -5.95 -0.92 17.44
N PRO A 85 -7.17 -1.47 17.37
CA PRO A 85 -7.90 -1.91 18.56
C PRO A 85 -7.06 -2.88 19.42
N PRO A 86 -6.99 -2.70 20.75
CA PRO A 86 -6.27 -3.62 21.63
C PRO A 86 -6.84 -5.05 21.62
N THR A 87 -8.04 -5.25 21.09
CA THR A 87 -8.70 -6.54 20.90
C THR A 87 -8.43 -7.18 19.54
N SER A 88 -7.72 -6.50 18.63
CA SER A 88 -7.48 -7.01 17.28
C SER A 88 -6.79 -8.37 17.29
N GLU A 89 -7.31 -9.30 16.49
CA GLU A 89 -6.77 -10.65 16.36
C GLU A 89 -5.50 -10.68 15.51
N LYS A 90 -4.67 -11.72 15.68
CA LYS A 90 -3.39 -11.85 14.95
C LYS A 90 -3.59 -11.71 13.44
N HIS A 91 -4.62 -12.33 12.86
CA HIS A 91 -4.84 -12.27 11.41
C HIS A 91 -5.12 -10.84 10.91
N GLN A 92 -5.81 -10.01 11.70
CA GLN A 92 -6.07 -8.61 11.37
C GLN A 92 -4.79 -7.79 11.41
N LEU A 93 -3.93 -8.04 12.42
CA LEU A 93 -2.63 -7.40 12.53
C LEU A 93 -1.70 -7.79 11.37
N VAL A 94 -1.69 -9.08 10.98
CA VAL A 94 -0.94 -9.55 9.80
C VAL A 94 -1.41 -8.81 8.56
N LYS A 95 -2.72 -8.80 8.31
CA LYS A 95 -3.30 -8.08 7.15
C LYS A 95 -2.88 -6.62 7.13
N ARG A 96 -3.01 -5.91 8.27
CA ARG A 96 -2.63 -4.50 8.37
C ARG A 96 -1.13 -4.27 8.16
N THR A 97 -0.29 -5.19 8.63
CA THR A 97 1.17 -5.12 8.44
C THR A 97 1.55 -5.27 6.97
N LEU A 98 0.92 -6.21 6.26
CA LEU A 98 1.12 -6.38 4.81
C LEU A 98 0.64 -5.15 4.04
N GLU A 99 -0.49 -4.56 4.42
CA GLU A 99 -0.96 -3.30 3.84
C GLU A 99 0.02 -2.15 4.08
N LEU A 100 0.59 -2.04 5.29
CA LEU A 100 1.61 -1.03 5.61
C LEU A 100 2.86 -1.18 4.74
N TRP A 101 3.30 -2.42 4.48
CA TRP A 101 4.47 -2.69 3.65
C TRP A 101 4.18 -2.66 2.15
N SER A 102 2.90 -2.65 1.76
CA SER A 102 2.52 -2.55 0.36
C SER A 102 2.81 -1.14 -0.18
N SER A 103 3.70 -1.06 -1.16
CA SER A 103 4.01 0.19 -1.86
C SER A 103 2.99 0.40 -2.98
N VAL A 104 1.77 0.80 -2.63
CA VAL A 104 0.79 1.25 -3.62
C VAL A 104 0.99 2.74 -3.88
N THR A 105 1.32 3.08 -5.11
CA THR A 105 1.49 4.46 -5.56
C THR A 105 0.49 4.80 -6.64
N VAL A 106 0.18 6.08 -6.79
CA VAL A 106 -0.66 6.60 -7.87
C VAL A 106 0.17 7.52 -8.75
N GLY A 107 0.12 7.29 -10.06
CA GLY A 107 0.73 8.15 -11.06
C GLY A 107 -0.34 9.00 -11.74
N PRO A 108 -0.54 10.28 -11.37
CA PRO A 108 -1.52 11.11 -12.05
C PRO A 108 -1.08 11.36 -13.50
N ASN A 109 -2.03 11.32 -14.43
CA ASN A 109 -1.79 11.76 -15.79
C ASN A 109 -1.91 13.29 -15.85
N LEU A 110 -0.78 13.96 -16.11
CA LEU A 110 -0.70 15.42 -16.21
C LEU A 110 -0.99 15.95 -17.62
N ASP A 111 -1.23 15.07 -18.59
CA ASP A 111 -1.66 15.47 -19.92
C ASP A 111 -3.05 16.14 -19.88
N PRO A 112 -3.41 16.96 -20.88
CA PRO A 112 -4.71 17.63 -20.95
C PRO A 112 -5.93 16.68 -20.92
N HIS A 113 -5.72 15.39 -21.22
CA HIS A 113 -6.77 14.36 -21.16
C HIS A 113 -6.85 13.69 -19.78
N GLY A 114 -5.81 13.79 -18.97
CA GLY A 114 -5.71 13.22 -17.62
C GLY A 114 -6.17 14.17 -16.52
N LEU A 115 -6.11 15.48 -16.74
CA LEU A 115 -6.47 16.49 -15.74
C LEU A 115 -7.47 17.49 -16.32
N ARG A 116 -8.56 17.76 -15.58
CA ARG A 116 -9.53 18.81 -15.95
C ARG A 116 -10.06 19.50 -14.70
N ALA A 117 -10.15 20.82 -14.75
CA ALA A 117 -10.76 21.61 -13.70
C ALA A 117 -11.85 22.52 -14.27
N VAL A 118 -12.99 22.61 -13.59
CA VAL A 118 -14.08 23.53 -13.94
C VAL A 118 -14.60 24.21 -12.69
N ALA A 119 -14.93 25.50 -12.79
CA ALA A 119 -15.58 26.25 -11.73
C ALA A 119 -17.04 26.51 -12.11
N SER A 120 -17.95 26.27 -11.17
CA SER A 120 -19.35 26.63 -11.32
C SER A 120 -19.59 28.09 -10.90
N PRO A 121 -20.60 28.77 -11.47
CA PRO A 121 -20.99 30.11 -11.05
C PRO A 121 -21.37 30.20 -9.56
N HIS A 122 -21.78 29.07 -8.96
CA HIS A 122 -22.23 28.98 -7.57
C HIS A 122 -21.10 28.67 -6.58
N GLY A 123 -19.84 28.79 -7.01
CA GLY A 123 -18.66 28.68 -6.13
C GLY A 123 -18.15 27.27 -5.86
N LEU A 124 -18.70 26.26 -6.56
CA LEU A 124 -18.19 24.89 -6.51
C LEU A 124 -17.14 24.70 -7.61
N VAL A 125 -15.96 24.18 -7.26
CA VAL A 125 -14.87 23.88 -8.19
C VAL A 125 -14.70 22.38 -8.28
N LEU A 126 -14.70 21.83 -9.49
CA LEU A 126 -14.43 20.41 -9.72
C LEU A 126 -13.03 20.23 -10.28
N VAL A 127 -12.32 19.25 -9.75
CA VAL A 127 -11.03 18.79 -10.26
C VAL A 127 -11.15 17.30 -10.54
N GLY A 128 -11.09 16.92 -11.82
CA GLY A 128 -10.99 15.55 -12.29
C GLY A 128 -9.54 15.18 -12.58
N VAL A 129 -9.10 14.03 -12.09
CA VAL A 129 -7.76 13.46 -12.33
C VAL A 129 -7.91 12.00 -12.73
N ALA A 130 -7.38 11.61 -13.89
CA ALA A 130 -7.14 10.23 -14.25
C ALA A 130 -5.67 9.88 -14.02
N GLY A 131 -5.37 8.61 -13.75
CA GLY A 131 -4.00 8.16 -13.55
C GLY A 131 -3.89 6.65 -13.45
N THR A 132 -2.69 6.17 -13.17
CA THR A 132 -2.41 4.74 -12.94
C THR A 132 -2.29 4.43 -11.46
N ILE A 133 -2.63 3.19 -11.08
CA ILE A 133 -2.37 2.64 -9.75
C ILE A 133 -1.27 1.61 -9.90
N HIS A 134 -0.15 1.79 -9.21
CA HIS A 134 0.98 0.87 -9.27
C HIS A 134 1.19 0.19 -7.91
N ARG A 135 1.63 -1.07 -7.94
CA ARG A 135 2.26 -1.73 -6.80
C ARG A 135 3.68 -2.09 -7.19
N ASP A 136 4.64 -1.55 -6.46
CA ASP A 136 6.06 -1.61 -6.84
C ASP A 136 6.26 -1.12 -8.28
N GLN A 137 6.69 -1.98 -9.21
CA GLN A 137 6.87 -1.65 -10.63
C GLN A 137 5.71 -2.15 -11.52
N SER A 138 4.68 -2.77 -10.94
CA SER A 138 3.55 -3.33 -11.68
C SER A 138 2.37 -2.37 -11.69
N CYS A 139 1.90 -2.00 -12.89
CA CYS A 139 0.64 -1.30 -13.03
C CYS A 139 -0.53 -2.24 -12.74
N LEU A 140 -1.35 -1.89 -11.75
CA LEU A 140 -2.54 -2.66 -11.35
C LEU A 140 -3.79 -2.23 -12.12
N GLY A 141 -3.74 -1.06 -12.76
CA GLY A 141 -4.87 -0.49 -13.49
C GLY A 141 -4.86 1.03 -13.49
N ILE A 142 -6.01 1.61 -13.81
CA ILE A 142 -6.20 3.06 -13.90
C ILE A 142 -7.30 3.52 -12.94
N PHE A 143 -7.23 4.79 -12.54
CA PHE A 143 -8.25 5.44 -11.76
C PHE A 143 -8.73 6.73 -12.43
N GLU A 144 -9.95 7.14 -12.11
CA GLU A 144 -10.49 8.48 -12.33
C GLU A 144 -11.06 8.97 -11.01
N GLN A 145 -10.57 10.12 -10.54
CA GLN A 145 -10.98 10.74 -9.29
C GLN A 145 -11.50 12.15 -9.56
N ILE A 146 -12.68 12.46 -9.04
CA ILE A 146 -13.30 13.79 -9.11
C ILE A 146 -13.44 14.32 -7.70
N PHE A 147 -12.88 15.51 -7.47
CA PHE A 147 -13.05 16.27 -6.24
C PHE A 147 -13.99 17.45 -6.48
N GLY A 148 -15.06 17.54 -5.70
CA GLY A 148 -15.86 18.76 -5.59
C GLY A 148 -15.32 19.60 -4.42
N LEU A 149 -14.86 20.81 -4.70
CA LEU A 149 -14.19 21.71 -3.77
C LEU A 149 -14.99 23.00 -3.58
N ILE A 150 -15.11 23.46 -2.34
CA ILE A 150 -15.67 24.76 -2.00
C ILE A 150 -14.57 25.62 -1.39
N ARG A 151 -14.36 26.82 -1.91
CA ARG A 151 -13.40 27.77 -1.34
C ARG A 151 -13.90 28.27 0.01
N SER A 152 -13.03 28.30 1.01
CA SER A 152 -13.31 28.94 2.30
C SER A 152 -13.46 30.45 2.09
N PRO A 153 -14.48 31.10 2.66
CA PRO A 153 -14.59 32.56 2.61
C PRO A 153 -13.64 33.25 3.61
N LEU A 154 -13.07 32.51 4.56
CA LEU A 154 -12.25 33.05 5.65
C LEU A 154 -10.74 33.07 5.33
N ASP A 155 -10.30 32.28 4.35
CA ASP A 155 -8.90 32.13 3.99
C ASP A 155 -8.77 31.86 2.48
N GLU A 156 -7.97 32.66 1.79
CA GLU A 156 -7.95 32.75 0.33
C GLU A 156 -7.58 31.44 -0.37
N ASN A 157 -6.71 30.61 0.20
CA ASN A 157 -6.25 29.38 -0.45
C ASN A 157 -6.68 28.12 0.30
N SER A 158 -7.71 28.24 1.13
CA SER A 158 -8.29 27.10 1.84
C SER A 158 -9.49 26.55 1.08
N TRP A 159 -9.46 25.25 0.80
CA TRP A 159 -10.51 24.55 0.05
C TRP A 159 -11.04 23.39 0.87
N LYS A 160 -12.36 23.27 0.97
CA LYS A 160 -13.03 22.15 1.61
C LYS A 160 -13.53 21.17 0.55
N ILE A 161 -13.24 19.88 0.75
CA ILE A 161 -13.80 18.81 -0.07
C ILE A 161 -15.29 18.66 0.29
N LYS A 162 -16.17 18.92 -0.67
CA LYS A 162 -17.62 18.70 -0.60
C LYS A 162 -17.96 17.23 -0.90
N PHE A 163 -17.36 16.67 -1.95
CA PHE A 163 -17.53 15.27 -2.33
C PHE A 163 -16.30 14.75 -3.07
N VAL A 164 -16.17 13.42 -3.11
CA VAL A 164 -15.15 12.70 -3.88
C VAL A 164 -15.82 11.54 -4.60
N ASN A 165 -15.63 11.46 -5.92
CA ASN A 165 -16.01 10.29 -6.71
C ASN A 165 -14.74 9.59 -7.19
N LEU A 166 -14.61 8.29 -6.94
CA LEU A 166 -13.47 7.49 -7.36
C LEU A 166 -13.96 6.29 -8.18
N LYS A 167 -13.41 6.14 -9.39
CA LYS A 167 -13.62 5.00 -10.27
C LYS A 167 -12.28 4.32 -10.51
N ILE A 168 -12.21 3.02 -10.23
CA ILE A 168 -11.00 2.22 -10.47
C ILE A 168 -11.33 1.15 -11.51
N ARG A 169 -10.43 0.98 -12.48
CA ARG A 169 -10.46 -0.12 -13.46
C ARG A 169 -9.18 -0.92 -13.31
N GLY A 170 -9.30 -2.17 -12.84
CA GLY A 170 -8.16 -3.08 -12.74
C GLY A 170 -7.77 -3.63 -14.11
N GLN A 171 -6.53 -4.11 -14.24
CA GLN A 171 -6.12 -4.86 -15.41
C GLN A 171 -6.76 -6.26 -15.39
N ASP A 172 -7.42 -6.66 -16.47
CA ASP A 172 -7.98 -8.02 -16.58
C ASP A 172 -6.84 -9.05 -16.55
N ALA A 173 -6.96 -10.07 -15.69
CA ALA A 173 -5.94 -11.11 -15.52
C ALA A 173 -5.77 -12.03 -16.75
N ILE A 174 -6.55 -11.81 -17.82
CA ILE A 174 -6.62 -12.66 -19.00
C ILE A 174 -6.32 -11.82 -20.24
N GLY A 175 -5.05 -11.81 -20.65
CA GLY A 175 -4.65 -11.43 -21.99
C GLY A 175 -4.37 -9.95 -22.23
N GLY A 176 -3.17 -9.51 -21.81
CA GLY A 176 -2.25 -8.66 -22.60
C GLY A 176 -2.79 -7.43 -23.32
N THR A 177 -3.95 -6.90 -22.95
CA THR A 177 -4.51 -5.69 -23.56
C THR A 177 -3.71 -4.52 -23.01
N GLU A 178 -3.18 -3.69 -23.90
CA GLU A 178 -2.54 -2.43 -23.52
C GLU A 178 -3.45 -1.68 -22.56
N VAL A 179 -2.92 -1.27 -21.41
CA VAL A 179 -3.63 -0.40 -20.49
C VAL A 179 -3.88 0.90 -21.27
N ALA A 180 -5.11 1.11 -21.71
CA ALA A 180 -5.50 2.34 -22.40
C ALA A 180 -5.03 3.54 -21.57
N ALA A 181 -4.49 4.57 -22.24
CA ALA A 181 -3.92 5.72 -21.57
C ALA A 181 -4.92 6.28 -20.53
N PRO A 182 -4.49 6.52 -19.28
CA PRO A 182 -5.38 7.00 -18.23
C PRO A 182 -5.95 8.37 -18.61
N ALA A 183 -7.21 8.43 -19.02
CA ALA A 183 -7.89 9.65 -19.41
C ALA A 183 -9.24 9.77 -18.69
N LEU A 184 -9.67 11.00 -18.46
CA LEU A 184 -10.99 11.29 -17.93
C LEU A 184 -12.04 10.94 -18.99
N ASN A 185 -13.05 10.16 -18.62
CA ASN A 185 -14.21 9.97 -19.49
C ASN A 185 -15.13 11.19 -19.52
N TYR A 186 -14.90 12.17 -18.65
CA TYR A 186 -15.70 13.37 -18.53
C TYR A 186 -15.11 14.52 -19.34
N ASN A 187 -15.93 15.10 -20.20
CA ASN A 187 -15.66 16.41 -20.80
C ASN A 187 -16.06 17.56 -19.85
N SER A 188 -15.73 18.80 -20.22
CA SER A 188 -16.01 19.98 -19.37
C SER A 188 -17.49 20.16 -19.06
N SER A 189 -18.38 19.88 -20.02
CA SER A 189 -19.83 20.03 -19.85
C SER A 189 -20.40 18.97 -18.91
N GLU A 190 -19.93 17.72 -19.01
CA GLU A 190 -20.34 16.62 -18.12
C GLU A 190 -19.87 16.86 -16.68
N LEU A 191 -18.66 17.40 -16.49
CA LEU A 191 -18.23 17.84 -15.16
C LEU A 191 -19.08 19.01 -14.64
N GLN A 192 -19.47 19.95 -15.50
CA GLN A 192 -20.36 21.04 -15.08
C GLN A 192 -21.74 20.54 -14.63
N LEU A 193 -22.27 19.46 -15.21
CA LEU A 193 -23.52 18.86 -14.74
C LEU A 193 -23.42 18.36 -13.30
N LEU A 194 -22.25 17.86 -12.88
CA LEU A 194 -22.00 17.46 -11.49
C LEU A 194 -21.95 18.65 -10.51
N CYS A 195 -21.98 19.89 -11.01
CA CYS A 195 -22.01 21.09 -10.19
C CYS A 195 -23.44 21.54 -9.80
N SER A 196 -24.46 20.97 -10.46
CA SER A 196 -25.88 21.32 -10.29
C SER A 196 -26.47 20.59 -9.09
#